data_AF-A0A3N4YYW3-F1
#
_entry.id   AF-A0A3N4YYW3-F1
#
_cell.length_a   1.000
_cell.length_b   1.000
_cell.length_c   1.000
_cell.angle_alpha   90.00
_cell.angle_beta   90.00
_cell.angle_gamma   90.00
#
_symmetry.space_group_name_H-M   'P 1'
#
loop_
_entity.id
_entity.type
_entity.pdbx_description
1 polymer ?
#
loop_
_entity_poly.entity_id
_entity_poly.type
_entity_poly.pdbx_seq_one_letter_code
_entity_poly.pdbx_strand_id
1 'polypeptide(L)'
;MLHSAGMTELLTSSPRTERRTVLEEIVVAEFKKALLMPDDEELPLEDSFFELGMTSLLLTMVKQRLEEQLGRGISSTALFNQPTVERLTDYLASDVLADVFDAN
;
A
#
# COMPACT_ATOMS: atom_id res chain seq x y z
N MET A 1 -4.31 11.23 12.87
CA MET A 1 -3.19 10.87 13.76
C MET A 1 -3.11 9.35 13.91
N LEU A 2 -2.86 8.63 12.81
CA LEU A 2 -2.47 7.23 12.86
C LEU A 2 -0.93 7.24 12.82
N HIS A 3 -0.31 6.83 13.91
CA HIS A 3 1.14 6.72 14.01
C HIS A 3 1.61 5.50 13.22
N SER A 4 2.86 5.55 12.74
CA SER A 4 3.60 4.48 12.06
C SER A 4 3.55 3.10 12.73
N ALA A 5 3.36 3.06 14.04
CA ALA A 5 3.23 1.81 14.79
C ALA A 5 1.83 1.16 14.71
N GLY A 6 0.79 1.94 14.42
CA GLY A 6 -0.60 1.47 14.48
C GLY A 6 -0.99 0.54 13.34
N MET A 7 -0.43 0.73 12.14
CA MET A 7 -0.85 -0.04 10.95
C MET A 7 -0.34 -1.48 10.98
N THR A 8 0.93 -1.65 11.33
CA THR A 8 1.55 -2.96 11.49
C THR A 8 0.89 -3.76 12.62
N GLU A 9 0.46 -3.08 13.69
CA GLU A 9 -0.29 -3.69 14.79
C GLU A 9 -1.71 -4.12 14.38
N LEU A 10 -2.41 -3.30 13.58
CA LEU A 10 -3.70 -3.66 12.98
C LEU A 10 -3.59 -4.91 12.11
N LEU A 11 -2.58 -5.00 11.25
CA LEU A 11 -2.34 -6.19 10.43
C LEU A 11 -2.01 -7.41 11.30
N THR A 12 -1.16 -7.25 12.32
CA THR A 12 -0.79 -8.37 13.21
C THR A 12 -2.00 -8.89 14.00
N SER A 13 -2.89 -8.01 14.45
CA SER A 13 -4.12 -8.38 15.18
C SER A 13 -5.23 -8.92 14.27
N SER A 14 -5.18 -8.65 12.97
CA SER A 14 -6.14 -9.17 11.99
C SER A 14 -5.88 -10.64 11.62
N PRO A 15 -6.91 -11.44 11.30
CA PRO A 15 -6.75 -12.81 10.81
C PRO A 15 -5.95 -12.85 9.51
N ARG A 16 -5.12 -13.89 9.32
CA ARG A 16 -4.25 -14.02 8.13
C ARG A 16 -4.98 -13.92 6.80
N THR A 17 -6.23 -14.41 6.74
CA THR A 17 -7.09 -14.33 5.56
C THR A 17 -7.52 -12.91 5.23
N GLU A 18 -7.58 -12.02 6.22
CA GLU A 18 -8.02 -10.63 6.08
C GLU A 18 -6.85 -9.65 6.01
N ARG A 19 -5.64 -10.02 6.48
CA ARG A 19 -4.44 -9.16 6.44
C ARG A 19 -4.17 -8.59 5.04
N ARG A 20 -4.34 -9.39 3.99
CA ARG A 20 -4.16 -8.93 2.60
C ARG A 20 -5.19 -7.89 2.21
N THR A 21 -6.46 -8.12 2.56
CA THR A 21 -7.55 -7.16 2.31
C THR A 21 -7.32 -5.86 3.06
N VAL A 22 -6.96 -5.93 4.34
CA VAL A 22 -6.66 -4.74 5.15
C VAL A 22 -5.47 -3.96 4.56
N LEU A 23 -4.41 -4.65 4.15
CA LEU A 23 -3.27 -4.01 3.50
C LEU A 23 -3.67 -3.34 2.18
N GLU A 24 -4.48 -4.01 1.36
CA GLU A 24 -5.01 -3.46 0.11
C GLU A 24 -5.82 -2.19 0.37
N GLU A 25 -6.74 -2.19 1.35
CA GLU A 25 -7.53 -1.01 1.71
C GLU A 25 -6.64 0.17 2.14
N ILE A 26 -5.57 -0.09 2.89
CA ILE A 26 -4.61 0.94 3.29
C ILE A 26 -3.91 1.53 2.07
N VAL A 27 -3.41 0.68 1.17
CA VAL A 27 -2.73 1.13 -0.05
C VAL A 27 -3.70 1.93 -0.91
N VAL A 28 -4.90 1.40 -1.17
CA VAL A 28 -5.95 2.07 -1.95
C VAL A 28 -6.29 3.43 -1.35
N ALA A 29 -6.45 3.53 -0.03
CA ALA A 29 -6.74 4.80 0.63
C ALA A 29 -5.62 5.84 0.40
N GLU A 30 -4.34 5.43 0.41
CA GLU A 30 -3.24 6.36 0.11
C GLU A 30 -3.21 6.78 -1.36
N PHE A 31 -3.53 5.87 -2.30
CA PHE A 31 -3.65 6.20 -3.72
C PHE A 31 -4.82 7.14 -3.99
N LYS A 32 -6.01 6.88 -3.42
CA LYS A 32 -7.18 7.76 -3.53
C LYS A 32 -6.87 9.16 -3.02
N LYS A 33 -6.23 9.28 -1.85
CA LYS A 33 -5.79 10.57 -1.30
C LYS A 33 -4.82 11.30 -2.22
N ALA A 34 -3.86 10.58 -2.81
CA ALA A 34 -2.90 11.18 -3.74
C ALA A 34 -3.58 11.67 -5.03
N LEU A 35 -4.56 10.93 -5.53
CA LEU A 35 -5.34 11.26 -6.72
C LEU A 35 -6.46 12.28 -6.45
N LEU A 36 -6.68 12.67 -5.19
CA LEU A 36 -7.84 13.46 -4.75
C LEU A 36 -9.18 12.82 -5.18
N MET A 37 -9.19 11.49 -5.22
CA MET A 37 -10.35 10.67 -5.56
C MET A 37 -11.26 10.54 -4.33
N PRO A 38 -12.59 10.68 -4.47
CA PRO A 38 -13.53 10.52 -3.38
C PRO A 38 -13.58 9.07 -2.86
N ASP A 39 -13.97 8.90 -1.60
CA ASP A 39 -13.99 7.59 -0.94
C ASP A 39 -14.95 6.59 -1.62
N ASP A 40 -16.05 7.07 -2.21
CA ASP A 40 -17.07 6.27 -2.91
C ASP A 40 -16.69 5.81 -4.32
N GLU A 41 -15.60 6.35 -4.90
CA GLU A 41 -15.14 5.95 -6.22
C GLU A 41 -14.23 4.72 -6.15
N GLU A 42 -14.42 3.74 -7.02
CA GLU A 42 -13.60 2.54 -7.05
C GLU A 42 -12.27 2.81 -7.77
N LEU A 43 -11.15 2.44 -7.12
CA LEU A 43 -9.83 2.53 -7.72
C LEU A 43 -9.54 1.23 -8.50
N PRO A 44 -9.29 1.27 -9.81
CA PRO A 44 -8.91 0.08 -10.56
C PRO A 44 -7.52 -0.40 -10.12
N LEU A 45 -7.47 -1.56 -9.47
CA LEU A 45 -6.23 -2.08 -8.86
C LEU A 45 -5.26 -2.69 -9.88
N GLU A 46 -5.79 -3.12 -11.00
CA GLU A 46 -5.06 -3.73 -12.12
C GLU A 46 -4.51 -2.68 -13.09
N ASP A 47 -5.04 -1.46 -13.05
CA ASP A 47 -4.61 -0.37 -13.92
C ASP A 47 -3.23 0.13 -13.51
N SER A 48 -2.48 0.60 -14.51
CA SER A 48 -1.21 1.23 -14.24
C SER A 48 -1.41 2.54 -13.48
N PHE A 49 -0.55 2.83 -12.50
CA PHE A 49 -0.48 4.11 -11.80
C PHE A 49 -0.56 5.30 -12.77
N PHE A 50 0.10 5.22 -13.93
CA PHE A 50 0.09 6.29 -14.92
C PHE A 50 -1.27 6.47 -15.61
N GLU A 51 -2.03 5.39 -15.83
CA GLU A 51 -3.39 5.44 -16.37
C GLU A 51 -4.37 6.02 -15.35
N LEU A 52 -4.13 5.76 -14.06
CA LEU A 52 -4.82 6.39 -12.94
C LEU A 52 -4.50 7.88 -12.77
N GLY A 53 -3.57 8.44 -13.57
CA GLY A 53 -3.14 9.84 -13.46
C GLY A 53 -2.05 10.09 -12.41
N MET A 54 -1.42 9.03 -11.89
CA MET A 54 -0.29 9.17 -10.97
C MET A 54 0.94 9.73 -11.70
N THR A 55 1.61 10.65 -11.03
CA THR A 55 2.91 11.18 -11.45
C THR A 55 4.02 10.60 -10.59
N SER A 56 5.27 10.65 -11.06
CA SER A 56 6.44 10.21 -10.27
C SER A 56 6.54 10.89 -8.91
N LEU A 57 6.09 12.15 -8.81
CA LEU A 57 6.02 12.89 -7.55
C LEU A 57 4.96 12.31 -6.62
N LEU A 58 3.74 12.06 -7.12
CA LEU A 58 2.67 11.42 -6.35
C LEU A 58 3.08 10.03 -5.86
N LEU A 59 3.71 9.23 -6.72
CA LEU A 59 4.24 7.92 -6.36
C LEU A 59 5.30 8.00 -5.27
N THR A 60 6.19 8.98 -5.34
CA THR A 60 7.21 9.21 -4.31
C THR A 60 6.57 9.62 -2.98
N MET A 61 5.53 10.45 -3.00
CA MET A 61 4.80 10.85 -1.79
C MET A 61 4.03 9.68 -1.18
N VAL A 62 3.32 8.87 -1.98
CA VAL A 62 2.63 7.66 -1.51
C VAL A 62 3.63 6.69 -0.92
N LYS A 63 4.75 6.46 -1.61
CA LYS A 63 5.84 5.63 -1.10
C LYS A 63 6.29 6.10 0.29
N GLN A 64 6.67 7.37 0.44
CA GLN A 64 7.13 7.91 1.71
C GLN A 64 6.08 7.75 2.81
N ARG A 65 4.81 8.02 2.51
CA ARG A 65 3.71 7.83 3.47
C ARG A 65 3.53 6.38 3.88
N LEU A 66 3.61 5.43 2.95
CA LEU A 66 3.54 4.01 3.25
C LEU A 66 4.76 3.58 4.08
N GLU A 67 5.96 4.06 3.76
CA GLU A 67 7.18 3.78 4.54
C GLU A 67 7.05 4.29 5.98
N GLU A 68 6.54 5.52 6.15
CA GLU A 68 6.22 6.08 7.45
C GLU A 68 5.17 5.24 8.16
N GLN A 69 4.05 4.90 7.51
CA GLN A 69 2.93 4.17 8.13
C GLN A 69 3.25 2.73 8.51
N LEU A 70 4.12 2.06 7.76
CA LEU A 70 4.52 0.67 8.01
C LEU A 70 5.80 0.58 8.87
N GLY A 71 6.57 1.67 8.95
CA GLY A 71 7.89 1.66 9.59
C GLY A 71 8.91 0.81 8.84
N ARG A 72 8.71 0.59 7.52
CA ARG A 72 9.55 -0.28 6.67
C ARG A 72 9.88 0.43 5.38
N GLY A 73 11.08 0.21 4.84
CA GLY A 73 11.49 0.78 3.56
C GLY A 73 10.86 0.04 2.38
N ILE A 74 10.43 0.79 1.36
CA ILE A 74 9.84 0.25 0.12
C ILE A 74 10.85 0.45 -1.02
N SER A 75 11.12 -0.60 -1.79
CA SER A 75 11.99 -0.48 -2.95
C SER A 75 11.32 0.34 -4.05
N SER A 76 12.01 1.38 -4.55
CA SER A 76 11.51 2.14 -5.71
C SER A 76 11.36 1.23 -6.94
N THR A 77 12.17 0.18 -7.05
CA THR A 77 12.08 -0.79 -8.14
C THR A 77 10.72 -1.49 -8.18
N ALA A 78 10.09 -1.73 -7.02
CA ALA A 78 8.76 -2.34 -6.96
C ALA A 78 7.69 -1.45 -7.61
N LEU A 79 7.80 -0.12 -7.43
CA LEU A 79 6.88 0.86 -8.00
C LEU A 79 7.00 0.99 -9.53
N PHE A 80 8.18 0.68 -10.09
CA PHE A 80 8.44 0.83 -11.54
C PHE A 80 8.36 -0.49 -12.32
N ASN A 81 8.57 -1.65 -11.68
CA ASN A 81 8.60 -2.93 -12.37
C ASN A 81 7.21 -3.37 -12.84
N GLN A 82 6.21 -3.27 -11.96
CA GLN A 82 4.80 -3.54 -12.27
C GLN A 82 3.95 -2.48 -11.55
N PRO A 83 3.69 -1.34 -12.21
CA PRO A 83 3.14 -0.15 -11.57
C PRO A 83 1.63 -0.28 -11.35
N THR A 84 1.15 -1.31 -10.66
CA THR A 84 -0.26 -1.51 -10.32
C THR A 84 -0.43 -1.63 -8.80
N VAL A 85 -1.62 -1.28 -8.30
CA VAL A 85 -1.89 -1.28 -6.85
C VAL A 85 -1.88 -2.70 -6.31
N GLU A 86 -2.41 -3.65 -7.08
CA GLU A 86 -2.39 -5.07 -6.74
C GLU A 86 -0.94 -5.57 -6.52
N ARG A 87 -0.06 -5.31 -7.49
CA ARG A 87 1.34 -5.78 -7.42
C ARG A 87 2.15 -5.12 -6.32
N LEU A 88 1.89 -3.85 -6.05
CA LEU A 88 2.47 -3.17 -4.91
C LEU A 88 2.02 -3.83 -3.59
N THR A 89 0.73 -4.15 -3.48
CA THR A 89 0.17 -4.80 -2.29
C THR A 89 0.79 -6.18 -2.08
N ASP A 90 0.93 -6.99 -3.13
CA ASP A 90 1.62 -8.28 -3.06
C ASP A 90 3.09 -8.13 -2.60
N TYR A 91 3.82 -7.18 -3.19
CA TYR A 91 5.20 -6.89 -2.81
C TYR A 91 5.31 -6.50 -1.33
N LEU A 92 4.40 -5.63 -0.86
CA LEU A 92 4.36 -5.22 0.55
C LEU A 92 4.11 -6.42 1.46
N ALA A 93 3.18 -7.31 1.11
CA ALA A 93 2.88 -8.50 1.90
C ALA A 93 4.04 -9.50 1.94
N SER A 94 4.69 -9.75 0.79
CA SER A 94 5.70 -10.81 0.67
C SER A 94 7.11 -10.39 1.08
N ASP A 95 7.49 -9.13 0.87
CA ASP A 95 8.88 -8.67 0.99
C ASP A 95 9.05 -7.70 2.16
N VAL A 96 8.12 -6.74 2.32
CA VAL A 96 8.22 -5.66 3.31
C VAL A 96 7.66 -6.06 4.67
N LEU A 97 6.52 -6.75 4.66
CA LEU A 97 5.78 -7.21 5.84
C LEU A 97 5.85 -8.72 5.99
N ALA A 98 6.87 -9.36 5.41
CA ALA A 98 7.05 -10.81 5.47
C ALA A 98 6.88 -11.31 6.90
N ASP A 99 7.49 -10.70 7.92
CA ASP A 99 7.34 -11.17 9.31
C ASP A 99 5.89 -11.09 9.83
N VAL A 100 5.12 -10.06 9.43
CA VAL A 100 3.71 -9.90 9.80
C VAL A 100 2.86 -10.96 9.08
N PHE A 101 3.18 -11.29 7.84
CA PHE A 101 2.48 -12.32 7.08
C PHE A 101 3.02 -13.73 7.32
N ASP A 102 4.19 -13.93 7.93
CA ASP A 102 4.78 -15.24 8.22
C ASP A 102 4.62 -15.64 9.70
N ALA A 103 4.45 -14.67 10.62
CA ALA A 103 4.23 -14.94 12.05
C ALA A 103 3.04 -15.89 12.30
N ASN A 104 3.36 -17.00 12.99
CA ASN A 104 2.55 -18.19 13.24
C ASN A 104 1.88 -18.17 14.63
#